data_AF-D1AYT1-F1
#
_entry.id   AF-D1AYT1-F1
#
_cell.length_a   1.000
_cell.length_b   1.000
_cell.length_c   1.000
_cell.angle_alpha   90.00
_cell.angle_beta   90.00
_cell.angle_gamma   90.00
#
_symmetry.space_group_name_H-M   'P 1'
#
loop_
_entity.id
_entity.type
_entity.pdbx_description
1 polymer ?
#
loop_
_entity_poly.entity_id
_entity_poly.type
_entity_poly.pdbx_seq_one_letter_code
_entity_poly.pdbx_strand_id
1 'polypeptide(L)'
;MDKELIFNQLVDIGFTDIEAKIYLYLIKHPGENPTQISKEIDVSRSSVYKSMKIMEKKGIIKLHPTNDDSKNYSVIDPSIYLNKFEKEIAETINSLKMSLDSLYSQYNMDGIYLFDRVDNLTYKIIELIKTTENILIVVGNIYDEIFRNIIKDLEEKNVLVYINEETSTDELVLIKDNKEMVLKDSNSMLYTKNILLINQISKRIKMEMEK
;
A
#
# COMPACT_ATOMS: atom_id res chain seq x y z
N MET A 1 7.75 4.05 -36.35
CA MET A 1 7.65 4.22 -34.89
C MET A 1 8.93 4.86 -34.43
N ASP A 2 8.85 5.93 -33.64
CA ASP A 2 10.01 6.74 -33.28
C ASP A 2 10.93 5.97 -32.31
N LYS A 3 12.20 5.76 -32.70
CA LYS A 3 13.19 5.03 -31.87
C LYS A 3 13.41 5.76 -30.54
N GLU A 4 13.29 7.08 -30.56
CA GLU A 4 13.42 7.93 -29.38
C GLU A 4 12.27 7.70 -28.40
N LEU A 5 11.04 7.54 -28.90
CA LEU A 5 9.87 7.22 -28.08
C LEU A 5 10.06 5.88 -27.34
N ILE A 6 10.48 4.83 -28.04
CA ILE A 6 10.69 3.51 -27.42
C ILE A 6 11.81 3.57 -26.37
N PHE A 7 12.88 4.31 -26.67
CA PHE A 7 13.98 4.50 -25.72
C PHE A 7 13.48 5.14 -24.43
N ASN A 8 12.72 6.24 -24.53
CA ASN A 8 12.18 6.93 -23.37
C ASN A 8 11.24 6.03 -22.57
N GLN A 9 10.37 5.26 -23.25
CA GLN A 9 9.48 4.30 -22.59
C GLN A 9 10.23 3.20 -21.83
N LEU A 10 11.35 2.70 -22.37
CA LEU A 10 12.20 1.73 -21.67
C LEU A 10 12.83 2.35 -20.42
N VAL A 11 13.29 3.59 -20.51
CA VAL A 11 13.85 4.33 -19.36
C VAL A 11 12.78 4.57 -18.29
N ASP A 12 11.58 4.96 -18.68
CA ASP A 12 10.45 5.20 -17.77
C ASP A 12 10.07 3.95 -16.97
N ILE A 13 10.22 2.76 -17.54
CA ILE A 13 9.98 1.48 -16.84
C ILE A 13 11.21 0.92 -16.10
N GLY A 14 12.31 1.69 -16.02
CA GLY A 14 13.46 1.37 -15.17
C GLY A 14 14.66 0.74 -15.88
N PHE A 15 14.76 0.82 -17.21
CA PHE A 15 16.02 0.54 -17.91
C PHE A 15 16.96 1.74 -17.72
N THR A 16 18.25 1.46 -17.51
CA THR A 16 19.28 2.50 -17.67
C THR A 16 19.47 2.83 -19.14
N ASP A 17 19.99 4.02 -19.46
CA ASP A 17 20.32 4.42 -20.83
C ASP A 17 21.17 3.38 -21.56
N ILE A 18 22.10 2.75 -20.85
CA ILE A 18 22.97 1.70 -21.39
C ILE A 18 22.15 0.43 -21.69
N GLU A 19 21.30 -0.01 -20.76
CA GLU A 19 20.43 -1.18 -20.98
C GLU A 19 19.46 -0.94 -22.14
N ALA A 20 18.85 0.25 -22.24
CA ALA A 20 17.95 0.61 -23.32
C ALA A 20 18.66 0.65 -24.69
N LYS A 21 19.88 1.22 -24.75
CA LYS A 21 20.73 1.18 -25.96
C LYS A 21 21.08 -0.25 -26.37
N ILE A 22 21.53 -1.09 -25.42
CA ILE A 22 21.84 -2.50 -25.67
C ILE A 22 20.61 -3.26 -26.17
N TYR A 23 19.46 -3.06 -25.53
CA TYR A 23 18.20 -3.73 -25.86
C TYR A 23 17.77 -3.41 -27.29
N LEU A 24 17.69 -2.13 -27.65
CA LEU A 24 17.30 -1.69 -28.99
C LEU A 24 18.30 -2.12 -30.08
N TYR A 25 19.58 -2.21 -29.72
CA TYR A 25 20.61 -2.72 -30.62
C TYR A 25 20.44 -4.23 -30.86
N LEU A 26 20.32 -5.03 -29.79
CA LEU A 26 20.19 -6.49 -29.89
C LEU A 26 18.88 -6.96 -30.54
N ILE A 27 17.79 -6.16 -30.50
CA ILE A 27 16.58 -6.45 -31.29
C ILE A 27 16.90 -6.49 -32.79
N LYS A 28 17.78 -5.61 -33.26
CA LYS A 28 18.15 -5.50 -34.68
C LYS A 28 19.30 -6.43 -35.06
N HIS A 29 20.18 -6.71 -34.10
CA HIS A 29 21.41 -7.47 -34.29
C HIS A 29 21.47 -8.63 -33.29
N PRO A 30 20.56 -9.63 -33.39
CA PRO A 30 20.61 -10.79 -32.53
C PRO A 30 21.88 -11.60 -32.81
N GLY A 31 22.45 -12.16 -31.75
CA GLY A 31 23.65 -12.99 -31.83
C GLY A 31 24.95 -12.22 -31.59
N GLU A 32 24.92 -10.92 -31.35
CA GLU A 32 26.13 -10.19 -31.04
C GLU A 32 26.64 -10.41 -29.62
N ASN A 33 27.96 -10.35 -29.48
CA ASN A 33 28.67 -10.45 -28.22
C ASN A 33 28.94 -9.06 -27.60
N PRO A 34 29.27 -8.98 -26.29
CA PRO A 34 29.46 -7.69 -25.60
C PRO A 34 30.53 -6.78 -26.23
N THR A 35 31.54 -7.33 -26.91
CA THR A 35 32.58 -6.52 -27.55
C THR A 35 32.12 -5.85 -28.83
N GLN A 36 31.26 -6.52 -29.60
CA GLN A 36 30.67 -5.98 -30.83
C GLN A 36 29.67 -4.88 -30.47
N ILE A 37 28.77 -5.17 -29.52
CA ILE A 37 27.77 -4.22 -29.01
C ILE A 37 28.44 -2.95 -28.49
N SER A 38 29.47 -3.07 -27.65
CA SER A 38 30.21 -1.92 -27.08
C SER A 38 30.75 -0.97 -28.13
N LYS A 39 31.23 -1.50 -29.26
CA LYS A 39 31.76 -0.70 -30.36
C LYS A 39 30.66 0.09 -31.07
N GLU A 40 29.48 -0.51 -31.23
CA GLU A 40 28.39 0.07 -32.02
C GLU A 40 27.54 1.07 -31.24
N ILE A 41 27.36 0.88 -29.92
CA ILE A 41 26.56 1.79 -29.10
C ILE A 41 27.39 2.91 -28.44
N ASP A 42 28.69 2.98 -28.73
CA ASP A 42 29.66 3.93 -28.15
C ASP A 42 29.65 3.93 -26.61
N VAL A 43 29.72 2.74 -26.00
CA VAL A 43 29.74 2.54 -24.55
C VAL A 43 30.92 1.64 -24.18
N SER A 44 31.59 1.92 -23.06
CA SER A 44 32.75 1.11 -22.63
C SER A 44 32.43 -0.38 -22.52
N ARG A 45 33.37 -1.24 -22.89
CA ARG A 45 33.21 -2.70 -22.81
C ARG A 45 32.81 -3.14 -21.40
N SER A 46 33.49 -2.60 -20.38
CA SER A 46 33.20 -2.91 -18.98
C SER A 46 31.74 -2.64 -18.61
N SER A 47 31.20 -1.48 -19.04
CA SER A 47 29.80 -1.13 -18.82
C SER A 47 28.84 -2.07 -19.55
N VAL A 48 29.13 -2.42 -20.81
CA VAL A 48 28.30 -3.36 -21.59
C VAL A 48 28.28 -4.75 -20.94
N TYR A 49 29.43 -5.30 -20.55
CA TYR A 49 29.50 -6.57 -19.83
C TYR A 49 28.70 -6.54 -18.53
N LYS A 50 28.82 -5.45 -17.75
CA LYS A 50 28.07 -5.28 -16.50
C LYS A 50 26.57 -5.23 -16.74
N SER A 51 26.11 -4.39 -17.67
CA SER A 51 24.69 -4.23 -17.99
C SER A 51 24.10 -5.51 -18.58
N MET A 52 24.78 -6.17 -19.52
CA MET A 52 24.29 -7.43 -20.10
C MET A 52 24.15 -8.53 -19.06
N LYS A 53 25.08 -8.63 -18.10
CA LYS A 53 24.96 -9.59 -16.98
C LYS A 53 23.74 -9.30 -16.10
N ILE A 54 23.38 -8.02 -15.90
CA ILE A 54 22.18 -7.63 -15.16
C ILE A 54 20.93 -7.94 -16.00
N MET A 55 20.93 -7.60 -17.28
CA MET A 55 19.83 -7.87 -18.21
C MET A 55 19.55 -9.37 -18.34
N GLU A 56 20.60 -10.21 -18.37
CA GLU A 56 20.48 -11.66 -18.38
C GLU A 56 19.82 -12.18 -17.10
N LYS A 57 20.27 -11.71 -15.93
CA LYS A 57 19.64 -12.05 -14.64
C LYS A 57 18.17 -11.61 -14.55
N LYS A 58 17.83 -10.46 -15.14
CA LYS A 58 16.46 -9.94 -15.21
C LYS A 58 15.59 -10.71 -16.22
N GLY A 59 16.16 -11.58 -17.05
CA GLY A 59 15.43 -12.26 -18.13
C GLY A 59 15.03 -11.32 -19.27
N ILE A 60 15.82 -10.28 -19.52
CA ILE A 60 15.66 -9.35 -20.65
C ILE A 60 16.39 -9.89 -21.89
N ILE A 61 17.56 -10.49 -21.68
CA ILE A 61 18.36 -11.12 -22.74
C ILE A 61 18.70 -12.56 -22.35
N LYS A 62 19.03 -13.38 -23.34
CA LYS A 62 19.53 -14.75 -23.14
C LYS A 62 20.80 -14.97 -23.94
N LEU A 63 21.72 -15.73 -23.36
CA LEU A 63 22.88 -16.28 -24.03
C LEU A 63 22.49 -17.56 -24.76
N HIS A 64 22.78 -17.65 -26.05
CA HIS A 64 22.67 -18.90 -26.80
C HIS A 64 23.93 -19.74 -26.61
N PRO A 65 23.80 -21.05 -26.34
CA PRO A 65 24.94 -21.95 -26.38
C PRO A 65 25.40 -22.09 -27.84
N THR A 66 26.61 -21.65 -28.12
CA THR A 66 27.27 -21.78 -29.42
C THR A 66 28.33 -22.87 -29.36
N ASN A 67 28.61 -23.48 -30.52
CA ASN A 67 29.69 -24.46 -30.67
C ASN A 67 31.08 -23.80 -30.79
N ASP A 68 31.14 -22.46 -30.86
CA ASP A 68 32.36 -21.67 -30.76
C ASP A 68 32.34 -20.77 -29.51
N ASP A 69 33.49 -20.17 -29.17
CA ASP A 69 33.62 -19.26 -28.01
C ASP A 69 32.92 -17.90 -28.20
N SER A 70 32.17 -17.68 -29.28
CA SER A 70 31.41 -16.45 -29.51
C SER A 70 30.10 -16.48 -28.73
N LYS A 71 30.10 -15.86 -27.56
CA LYS A 71 28.88 -15.70 -26.74
C LYS A 71 27.83 -14.89 -27.50
N ASN A 72 26.78 -15.57 -28.00
CA ASN A 72 25.75 -14.95 -28.82
C ASN A 72 24.51 -14.58 -27.99
N TYR A 73 24.24 -13.29 -27.84
CA TYR A 73 23.10 -12.81 -27.05
C TYR A 73 21.90 -12.47 -27.93
N SER A 74 20.69 -12.70 -27.41
CA SER A 74 19.45 -12.22 -28.03
C SER A 74 18.50 -11.67 -26.99
N VAL A 75 17.61 -10.78 -27.41
CA VAL A 75 16.51 -10.29 -26.59
C VAL A 75 15.48 -11.41 -26.40
N ILE A 76 15.01 -11.57 -25.16
CA ILE A 76 13.84 -12.41 -24.87
C ILE A 76 12.62 -11.71 -25.44
N ASP A 77 11.64 -12.48 -25.95
CA ASP A 77 10.40 -11.94 -26.51
C ASP A 77 9.85 -10.81 -25.61
N PRO A 78 9.68 -9.58 -26.14
CA PRO A 78 9.25 -8.44 -25.36
C PRO A 78 7.95 -8.71 -24.61
N SER A 79 7.02 -9.46 -25.20
CA SER A 79 5.75 -9.81 -24.55
C SER A 79 5.97 -10.66 -23.28
N ILE A 80 6.90 -11.61 -23.33
CA ILE A 80 7.22 -12.49 -22.18
C ILE A 80 7.83 -11.68 -21.05
N TYR A 81 8.86 -10.87 -21.36
CA TYR A 81 9.53 -10.06 -20.35
C TYR A 81 8.60 -8.99 -19.76
N LEU A 82 7.88 -8.24 -20.61
CA LEU A 82 7.02 -7.16 -20.16
C LEU A 82 5.83 -7.66 -19.32
N ASN A 83 5.19 -8.78 -19.71
CA ASN A 83 4.11 -9.37 -18.91
C ASN A 83 4.60 -9.84 -17.54
N LYS A 84 5.80 -10.45 -17.50
CA LYS A 84 6.42 -10.86 -16.23
C LYS A 84 6.74 -9.64 -15.37
N PHE A 85 7.36 -8.62 -15.95
CA PHE A 85 7.73 -7.39 -15.26
C PHE A 85 6.51 -6.65 -14.71
N GLU A 86 5.44 -6.52 -15.49
CA GLU A 86 4.18 -5.91 -15.06
C GLU A 86 3.62 -6.60 -13.82
N LYS A 87 3.58 -7.94 -13.81
CA LYS A 87 3.10 -8.73 -12.68
C LYS A 87 3.97 -8.52 -11.43
N GLU A 88 5.29 -8.61 -11.57
CA GLU A 88 6.23 -8.43 -10.46
C GLU A 88 6.16 -7.01 -9.85
N ILE A 89 6.03 -5.99 -10.70
CA ILE A 89 5.88 -4.60 -10.26
C ILE A 89 4.53 -4.39 -9.57
N ALA A 90 3.43 -4.93 -10.10
CA ALA A 90 2.12 -4.83 -9.47
C ALA A 90 2.10 -5.47 -8.08
N GLU A 91 2.68 -6.67 -7.93
CA GLU A 91 2.83 -7.35 -6.64
C GLU A 91 3.69 -6.52 -5.67
N THR A 92 4.81 -5.98 -6.15
CA THR A 92 5.70 -5.11 -5.36
C THR A 92 4.99 -3.84 -4.89
N ILE A 93 4.25 -3.16 -5.79
CA ILE A 93 3.48 -1.96 -5.45
C ILE A 93 2.42 -2.28 -4.40
N ASN A 94 1.71 -3.40 -4.54
CA ASN A 94 0.69 -3.81 -3.57
C ASN A 94 1.32 -4.10 -2.19
N SER A 95 2.43 -4.83 -2.14
CA SER A 95 3.15 -5.06 -0.89
C SER A 95 3.67 -3.76 -0.30
N LEU A 96 4.23 -2.88 -1.12
CA LEU A 96 4.78 -1.60 -0.68
C LEU A 96 3.69 -0.70 -0.10
N LYS A 97 2.51 -0.63 -0.74
CA LYS A 97 1.35 0.09 -0.19
C LYS A 97 1.00 -0.42 1.20
N MET A 98 0.87 -1.74 1.38
CA MET A 98 0.56 -2.32 2.70
C MET A 98 1.63 -1.99 3.75
N SER A 99 2.92 -2.10 3.39
CA SER A 99 4.02 -1.77 4.30
C SER A 99 4.07 -0.29 4.65
N LEU A 100 3.90 0.59 3.66
CA LEU A 100 3.90 2.04 3.85
C LEU A 100 2.65 2.51 4.60
N ASP A 101 1.48 1.94 4.35
CA ASP A 101 0.26 2.25 5.11
C ASP A 101 0.42 1.87 6.57
N SER A 102 1.05 0.72 6.86
CA SER A 102 1.37 0.30 8.22
C SER A 102 2.33 1.27 8.91
N LEU A 103 3.43 1.64 8.23
CA LEU A 103 4.37 2.63 8.76
C LEU A 103 3.70 4.01 8.91
N TYR A 104 2.96 4.48 7.92
CA TYR A 104 2.29 5.77 7.94
C TYR A 104 1.23 5.83 9.03
N SER A 105 0.49 4.74 9.27
CA SER A 105 -0.46 4.63 10.39
C SER A 105 0.24 4.72 11.75
N GLN A 106 1.50 4.29 11.87
CA GLN A 106 2.31 4.48 13.08
C GLN A 106 2.83 5.92 13.25
N TYR A 107 2.93 6.70 12.16
CA TYR A 107 3.47 8.08 12.18
C TYR A 107 2.38 9.18 12.13
N ASN A 108 1.18 8.91 11.62
CA ASN A 108 0.08 9.87 11.55
C ASN A 108 -0.69 9.94 12.88
N MET A 109 -0.07 10.58 13.87
CA MET A 109 -0.76 11.07 15.07
C MET A 109 -1.64 12.30 14.79
N ASP A 110 -1.60 12.85 13.57
CA ASP A 110 -2.48 13.97 13.20
C ASP A 110 -3.95 13.56 13.33
N GLY A 111 -4.64 14.28 14.21
CA GLY A 111 -6.01 14.00 14.56
C GLY A 111 -6.21 12.86 15.56
N ILE A 112 -5.15 12.24 16.10
CA ILE A 112 -5.20 11.28 17.23
C ILE A 112 -4.85 12.02 18.52
N TYR A 113 -5.75 11.96 19.49
CA TYR A 113 -5.61 12.58 20.80
C TYR A 113 -5.68 11.49 21.88
N LEU A 114 -4.58 11.32 22.60
CA LEU A 114 -4.50 10.39 23.73
C LEU A 114 -5.04 11.04 25.00
N PHE A 115 -5.71 10.25 25.84
CA PHE A 115 -6.21 10.69 27.14
C PHE A 115 -5.49 9.93 28.25
N ASP A 116 -4.91 10.67 29.18
CA ASP A 116 -4.27 10.09 30.38
C ASP A 116 -5.27 9.93 31.54
N ARG A 117 -6.48 10.48 31.41
CA ARG A 117 -7.52 10.44 32.44
C ARG A 117 -8.89 10.10 31.87
N VAL A 118 -9.60 9.23 32.58
CA VAL A 118 -10.93 8.74 32.20
C VAL A 118 -11.96 9.87 32.16
N ASP A 119 -11.90 10.84 33.08
CA ASP A 119 -12.85 11.94 33.13
C ASP A 119 -12.82 12.81 31.86
N ASN A 120 -11.63 13.12 31.35
CA ASN A 120 -11.47 13.86 30.09
C ASN A 120 -12.04 13.07 28.90
N LEU A 121 -11.82 11.75 28.87
CA LEU A 121 -12.40 10.88 27.85
C LEU A 121 -13.94 10.85 27.96
N THR A 122 -14.47 10.77 29.18
CA THR A 122 -15.92 10.81 29.45
C THR A 122 -16.56 12.08 28.90
N TYR A 123 -15.95 13.25 29.09
CA TYR A 123 -16.43 14.49 28.47
C TYR A 123 -16.46 14.38 26.94
N LYS A 124 -15.43 13.79 26.34
CA LYS A 124 -15.36 13.62 24.88
C LYS A 124 -16.39 12.62 24.35
N ILE A 125 -16.64 11.53 25.08
CA ILE A 125 -17.70 10.55 24.76
C ILE A 125 -19.07 11.23 24.78
N ILE A 126 -19.37 12.00 25.84
CA ILE A 126 -20.63 12.74 25.97
C ILE A 126 -20.80 13.75 24.82
N GLU A 127 -19.75 14.50 24.48
CA GLU A 127 -19.74 15.43 23.35
C GLU A 127 -19.98 14.70 22.01
N LEU A 128 -19.29 13.58 21.78
CA LEU A 128 -19.38 12.79 20.56
C LEU A 128 -20.79 12.25 20.35
N ILE A 129 -21.40 11.63 21.37
CA ILE A 129 -22.76 11.10 21.28
C ILE A 129 -23.75 12.24 21.03
N LYS A 130 -23.70 13.33 21.80
CA LYS A 130 -24.65 14.45 21.69
C LYS A 130 -24.61 15.19 20.36
N THR A 131 -23.46 15.20 19.69
CA THR A 131 -23.25 15.90 18.42
C THR A 131 -23.35 14.99 17.19
N THR A 132 -23.78 13.73 17.37
CA THR A 132 -23.98 12.81 16.24
C THR A 132 -25.24 13.20 15.45
N GLU A 133 -25.12 13.24 14.13
CA GLU A 133 -26.21 13.70 13.25
C GLU A 133 -26.83 12.57 12.43
N ASN A 134 -26.05 11.55 12.02
CA ASN A 134 -26.53 10.53 11.07
C ASN A 134 -26.43 9.13 11.66
N ILE A 135 -25.24 8.73 12.12
CA ILE A 135 -25.00 7.38 12.62
C ILE A 135 -24.04 7.36 13.81
N LEU A 136 -24.42 6.61 14.85
CA LEU A 136 -23.56 6.23 15.96
C LEU A 136 -23.39 4.71 15.96
N ILE A 137 -22.15 4.24 15.92
CA ILE A 137 -21.81 2.82 16.11
C ILE A 137 -21.16 2.70 17.48
N VAL A 138 -21.68 1.83 18.33
CA VAL A 138 -21.15 1.54 19.66
C VAL A 138 -20.85 0.05 19.76
N VAL A 139 -19.59 -0.29 20.06
CA VAL A 139 -19.13 -1.68 20.19
C VAL A 139 -18.37 -1.85 21.49
N GLY A 140 -18.62 -2.95 22.20
CA GLY A 140 -17.93 -3.32 23.43
C GLY A 140 -18.70 -2.94 24.70
N ASN A 141 -17.99 -2.61 25.77
CA ASN A 141 -18.54 -2.50 27.12
C ASN A 141 -19.03 -1.09 27.45
N ILE A 142 -20.35 -0.93 27.52
CA ILE A 142 -21.03 0.31 27.94
C ILE A 142 -21.42 0.20 29.42
N TYR A 143 -20.43 0.21 30.33
CA TYR A 143 -20.69 0.06 31.76
C TYR A 143 -21.34 1.29 32.43
N ASP A 144 -21.35 2.44 31.76
CA ASP A 144 -21.83 3.71 32.33
C ASP A 144 -23.30 3.97 31.94
N GLU A 145 -24.20 4.03 32.94
CA GLU A 145 -25.62 4.34 32.75
C GLU A 145 -25.86 5.72 32.12
N ILE A 146 -24.96 6.69 32.36
CA ILE A 146 -25.05 8.02 31.76
C ILE A 146 -24.93 7.90 30.23
N PHE A 147 -24.01 7.08 29.73
CA PHE A 147 -23.86 6.87 28.29
C PHE A 147 -25.10 6.21 27.70
N ARG A 148 -25.66 5.20 28.37
CA ARG A 148 -26.89 4.54 27.93
C ARG A 148 -28.05 5.51 27.81
N ASN A 149 -28.22 6.40 28.80
CA ASN A 149 -29.30 7.38 28.77
C ASN A 149 -29.12 8.39 27.63
N ILE A 150 -27.90 8.90 27.42
CA ILE A 150 -27.63 9.85 26.32
C ILE A 150 -27.79 9.19 24.95
N ILE A 151 -27.42 7.92 24.82
CA ILE A 151 -27.63 7.16 23.57
C ILE A 151 -29.12 6.98 23.28
N LYS A 152 -29.95 6.66 24.30
CA LYS A 152 -31.41 6.59 24.14
C LYS A 152 -32.00 7.93 23.68
N ASP A 153 -31.58 9.04 24.29
CA ASP A 153 -32.00 10.39 23.87
C ASP A 153 -31.60 10.71 22.42
N LEU A 154 -30.56 10.05 21.89
CA LEU A 154 -30.08 10.20 20.52
C LEU A 154 -30.92 9.37 19.53
N GLU A 155 -31.32 8.15 19.90
CA GLU A 155 -32.22 7.30 19.10
C GLU A 155 -33.56 8.00 18.82
N GLU A 156 -34.07 8.78 19.78
CA GLU A 156 -35.28 9.59 19.63
C GLU A 156 -35.16 10.71 18.57
N LYS A 157 -33.94 11.06 18.15
CA LYS A 157 -33.65 12.18 17.23
C LYS A 157 -33.45 11.77 15.77
N ASN A 158 -33.99 10.62 15.34
CA ASN A 158 -33.84 10.12 13.96
C ASN A 158 -32.38 9.80 13.56
N VAL A 159 -31.50 9.61 14.53
CA VAL A 159 -30.11 9.17 14.32
C VAL A 159 -30.09 7.65 14.33
N LEU A 160 -29.41 7.04 13.36
CA LEU A 160 -29.23 5.59 13.33
C LEU A 160 -28.22 5.18 14.39
N VAL A 161 -28.63 4.38 15.38
CA VAL A 161 -27.72 3.85 16.40
C VAL A 161 -27.57 2.35 16.20
N TYR A 162 -26.33 1.89 16.11
CA TYR A 162 -25.97 0.48 16.12
C TYR A 162 -25.21 0.18 17.40
N ILE A 163 -25.70 -0.79 18.20
CA ILE A 163 -25.07 -1.20 19.45
C ILE A 163 -24.76 -2.68 19.39
N ASN A 164 -23.48 -3.03 19.54
CA ASN A 164 -23.01 -4.38 19.79
C ASN A 164 -22.31 -4.43 21.14
N GLU A 165 -23.07 -4.73 22.19
CA GLU A 165 -22.59 -4.68 23.56
C GLU A 165 -21.94 -5.99 23.98
N GLU A 166 -20.72 -5.91 24.52
CA GLU A 166 -20.01 -7.06 25.07
C GLU A 166 -19.42 -6.69 26.45
N THR A 167 -19.99 -7.25 27.51
CA THR A 167 -19.58 -6.93 28.90
C THR A 167 -18.34 -7.70 29.37
N SER A 168 -17.89 -8.70 28.61
CA SER A 168 -16.68 -9.49 28.89
C SER A 168 -15.38 -8.79 28.51
N THR A 169 -15.46 -7.67 27.79
CA THR A 169 -14.31 -6.88 27.36
C THR A 169 -14.21 -5.56 28.13
N ASP A 170 -13.00 -5.02 28.23
CA ASP A 170 -12.74 -3.64 28.69
C ASP A 170 -12.76 -2.63 27.53
N GLU A 171 -12.89 -3.13 26.30
CA GLU A 171 -12.92 -2.34 25.08
C GLU A 171 -14.27 -1.62 24.92
N LEU A 172 -14.21 -0.34 24.55
CA LEU A 172 -15.34 0.46 24.13
C LEU A 172 -14.92 1.27 22.90
N VAL A 173 -15.63 1.07 21.80
CA VAL A 173 -15.45 1.83 20.55
C VAL A 173 -16.74 2.58 20.24
N LEU A 174 -16.63 3.89 20.04
CA LEU A 174 -17.71 4.72 19.51
C LEU A 174 -17.28 5.35 18.20
N ILE A 175 -18.05 5.15 17.13
CA ILE A 175 -17.81 5.78 15.83
C ILE A 175 -19.00 6.67 15.49
N LYS A 176 -18.74 7.96 15.38
CA LYS A 176 -19.71 8.98 14.95
C LYS A 176 -19.53 9.26 13.47
N ASP A 177 -20.61 9.14 12.71
CA ASP A 177 -20.75 9.57 11.32
C ASP A 177 -19.64 9.05 10.37
N ASN A 178 -18.94 7.97 10.75
CA ASN A 178 -17.71 7.47 10.12
C ASN A 178 -16.60 8.53 9.97
N LYS A 179 -16.58 9.55 10.84
CA LYS A 179 -15.66 10.69 10.79
C LYS A 179 -14.88 10.90 12.08
N GLU A 180 -15.45 10.50 13.20
CA GLU A 180 -14.85 10.65 14.52
C GLU A 180 -14.97 9.32 15.27
N MET A 181 -13.95 8.98 16.06
CA MET A 181 -13.98 7.77 16.87
C MET A 181 -13.39 8.01 18.26
N VAL A 182 -14.01 7.39 19.26
CA VAL A 182 -13.38 7.14 20.57
C VAL A 182 -13.09 5.65 20.67
N LEU A 183 -11.89 5.32 21.17
CA LEU A 183 -11.51 3.97 21.55
C LEU A 183 -10.95 4.01 22.97
N LYS A 184 -11.47 3.13 23.82
CA LYS A 184 -10.93 2.83 25.15
C LYS A 184 -10.69 1.33 25.22
N ASP A 185 -9.52 0.93 25.66
CA ASP A 185 -9.23 -0.45 26.06
C ASP A 185 -8.43 -0.46 27.38
N SER A 186 -7.89 -1.61 27.77
CA SER A 186 -7.10 -1.75 29.00
C SER A 186 -5.74 -1.04 28.95
N ASN A 187 -5.25 -0.68 27.76
CA ASN A 187 -3.92 -0.12 27.55
C ASN A 187 -3.94 1.36 27.15
N SER A 188 -5.04 1.83 26.55
CA SER A 188 -5.10 3.13 25.88
C SER A 188 -6.51 3.73 25.87
N MET A 189 -6.56 5.06 25.88
CA MET A 189 -7.76 5.85 25.69
C MET A 189 -7.46 6.90 24.64
N LEU A 190 -8.22 6.93 23.55
CA LEU A 190 -7.99 7.87 22.46
C LEU A 190 -9.28 8.37 21.84
N TYR A 191 -9.16 9.56 21.27
CA TYR A 191 -10.11 10.12 20.32
C TYR A 191 -9.39 10.36 19.00
N THR A 192 -10.08 10.16 17.89
CA THR A 192 -9.49 10.40 16.58
C THR A 192 -10.46 10.95 15.53
N LYS A 193 -9.93 11.82 14.66
CA LYS A 193 -10.52 12.19 13.36
C LYS A 193 -9.77 11.56 12.18
N ASN A 194 -8.83 10.65 12.45
CA ASN A 194 -8.04 9.98 11.43
C ASN A 194 -8.92 8.94 10.71
N ILE A 195 -9.39 9.31 9.51
CA ILE A 195 -10.31 8.51 8.69
C ILE A 195 -9.72 7.14 8.35
N LEU A 196 -8.40 7.01 8.21
CA LEU A 196 -7.76 5.72 7.91
C LEU A 196 -7.90 4.75 9.08
N LEU A 197 -7.61 5.22 10.31
CA LEU A 197 -7.76 4.43 11.52
C LEU A 197 -9.23 4.04 11.74
N ILE A 198 -10.16 4.98 11.54
CA ILE A 198 -11.60 4.73 11.64
C ILE A 198 -12.03 3.64 10.65
N ASN A 199 -11.61 3.72 9.38
CA ASN A 199 -11.95 2.73 8.36
C ASN A 199 -11.39 1.33 8.67
N GLN A 200 -10.17 1.25 9.21
CA GLN A 200 -9.56 -0.02 9.63
C GLN A 200 -10.37 -0.68 10.75
N ILE A 201 -10.75 0.07 11.78
CA ILE A 201 -11.56 -0.42 12.91
C ILE A 201 -12.97 -0.80 12.44
N SER A 202 -13.64 0.03 11.63
CA SER A 202 -14.95 -0.28 11.07
C SER A 202 -14.95 -1.57 10.24
N LYS A 203 -13.88 -1.81 9.46
CA LYS A 203 -13.73 -3.06 8.70
C LYS A 203 -13.56 -4.27 9.62
N ARG A 204 -12.79 -4.14 10.72
CA ARG A 204 -12.63 -5.19 11.73
C ARG A 204 -13.99 -5.54 12.36
N ILE A 205 -14.72 -4.54 12.84
CA ILE A 205 -16.06 -4.69 13.44
C ILE A 205 -17.00 -5.41 12.47
N LYS A 206 -17.03 -5.00 11.19
CA LYS A 206 -17.89 -5.63 10.18
C LYS A 206 -17.56 -7.12 9.98
N MET A 207 -16.28 -7.49 9.94
CA MET A 207 -15.87 -8.90 9.81
C MET A 207 -16.21 -9.73 11.05
N GLU A 208 -16.23 -9.13 12.23
CA GLU A 208 -16.65 -9.80 13.48
C GLU A 208 -18.16 -10.03 13.50
N MET A 209 -18.96 -9.12 12.94
CA MET A 209 -20.42 -9.25 12.85
C MET A 209 -20.89 -10.29 11.81
N GLU A 210 -20.04 -10.63 10.83
CA GLU A 210 -20.37 -11.60 9.78
C GLU A 210 -19.98 -13.05 10.14
N LYS A 211 -19.40 -13.27 11.34
CA LYS A 211 -19.05 -14.60 11.88
C LYS A 211 -20.17 -15.15 12.76
#